data_AF-A0A923ZI36-F1
#
_entry.id   AF-A0A923ZI36-F1
#
_cell.length_a   1.000
_cell.length_b   1.000
_cell.length_c   1.000
_cell.angle_alpha   90.00
_cell.angle_beta   90.00
_cell.angle_gamma   90.00
#
_symmetry.space_group_name_H-M   'P 1'
#
loop_
_entity.id
_entity.type
_entity.pdbx_description
1 polymer ?
#
loop_
_entity_poly.entity_id
_entity_poly.type
_entity_poly.pdbx_seq_one_letter_code
_entity_poly.pdbx_strand_id
1 'polypeptide(L)'
;RGVTANIVLVSDHGMANVSPDRVIRLDLTLPDDSFRTISVGAVAGLEPLPGQETVLAKALLQPRPHMDCWRKGAIPARLHYGRNPRVPSFFCLAESGWMIFTSPPRPDTRLGGMHGYDPAAPDMAATFIAAGPAFRPGTVVAPFDNVDVYPLLMRLIGVRALPSDGSQRLAGTVLR
;
A
#
# COMPACT_ATOMS: atom_id res chain seq x y z
N ARG A 1 -33.24 4.31 -23.09
CA ARG A 1 -31.89 3.99 -23.64
C ARG A 1 -31.23 5.33 -23.95
N GLY A 2 -29.98 5.56 -23.51
CA GLY A 2 -29.27 6.84 -23.73
C GLY A 2 -29.12 7.70 -22.48
N VAL A 3 -28.49 7.16 -21.41
CA VAL A 3 -28.08 7.99 -20.28
C VAL A 3 -26.75 8.62 -20.62
N THR A 4 -26.72 9.95 -20.73
CA THR A 4 -25.47 10.70 -20.77
C THR A 4 -24.80 10.62 -19.41
N ALA A 5 -23.63 9.99 -19.33
CA ALA A 5 -22.93 9.73 -18.07
C ALA A 5 -21.45 10.13 -18.16
N ASN A 6 -20.90 10.52 -17.02
CA ASN A 6 -19.45 10.58 -16.80
C ASN A 6 -19.05 9.30 -16.09
N ILE A 7 -18.16 8.52 -16.71
CA ILE A 7 -17.63 7.26 -16.19
C ILE A 7 -16.19 7.50 -15.75
N VAL A 8 -15.88 7.05 -14.53
CA VAL A 8 -14.53 6.99 -13.99
C VAL A 8 -14.28 5.53 -13.60
N LEU A 9 -13.43 4.87 -14.37
CA LEU A 9 -12.98 3.51 -14.14
C LEU A 9 -11.63 3.57 -13.41
N VAL A 10 -11.58 2.92 -12.26
CA VAL A 10 -10.38 2.87 -11.41
C VAL A 10 -10.08 1.44 -10.97
N SER A 11 -8.85 1.26 -10.51
CA SER A 11 -8.46 0.15 -9.66
C SER A 11 -7.86 0.72 -8.37
N ASP A 12 -7.89 -0.06 -7.31
CA ASP A 12 -7.27 0.23 -6.02
C ASP A 12 -5.74 0.07 -6.04
N HIS A 13 -5.24 -0.97 -6.70
CA HIS A 13 -3.81 -1.26 -6.84
C HIS A 13 -3.52 -2.21 -8.01
N GLY A 14 -2.24 -2.33 -8.37
CA GLY A 14 -1.76 -3.36 -9.28
C GLY A 14 -1.57 -4.74 -8.63
N MET A 15 -0.67 -5.55 -9.18
CA MET A 15 -0.40 -6.92 -8.73
C MET A 15 1.04 -7.32 -9.10
N ALA A 16 1.74 -7.96 -8.17
CA ALA A 16 3.09 -8.50 -8.38
C ALA A 16 3.09 -10.04 -8.28
N ASN A 17 3.98 -10.68 -9.04
CA ASN A 17 4.16 -12.14 -8.98
C ASN A 17 5.03 -12.52 -7.77
N VAL A 18 4.57 -13.50 -6.99
CA VAL A 18 5.29 -14.04 -5.83
C VAL A 18 5.76 -15.47 -6.08
N SER A 19 6.75 -15.93 -5.31
CA SER A 19 7.32 -17.27 -5.46
C SER A 19 7.59 -17.90 -4.09
N PRO A 20 7.46 -19.24 -3.95
CA PRO A 20 7.98 -19.99 -2.81
C PRO A 20 9.47 -19.77 -2.54
N ASP A 21 10.26 -19.42 -3.56
CA ASP A 21 11.69 -19.15 -3.43
C ASP A 21 12.00 -17.72 -2.91
N ARG A 22 11.00 -16.85 -2.85
CA ARG A 22 11.10 -15.46 -2.40
C ARG A 22 10.29 -15.23 -1.13
N VAL A 23 10.68 -15.94 -0.08
CA VAL A 23 10.03 -15.86 1.23
C VAL A 23 10.98 -15.34 2.30
N ILE A 24 10.47 -14.46 3.15
CA ILE A 24 11.15 -13.97 4.35
C ILE A 24 10.47 -14.62 5.55
N ARG A 25 11.27 -15.21 6.42
CA ARG A 25 10.81 -16.00 7.57
C ARG A 25 11.23 -15.32 8.87
N LEU A 26 10.25 -14.77 9.58
CA LEU A 26 10.51 -14.00 10.80
C LEU A 26 10.99 -14.90 11.94
N ASP A 27 10.40 -16.07 12.12
CA ASP A 27 10.82 -17.07 13.12
C ASP A 27 12.26 -17.56 13.00
N LEU A 28 12.86 -17.50 11.81
CA LEU A 28 14.28 -17.85 11.64
C LEU A 28 15.24 -16.78 12.19
N THR A 29 14.73 -15.58 12.50
CA THR A 29 15.59 -14.42 12.74
C THR A 29 15.14 -13.49 13.88
N LEU A 30 13.91 -13.64 14.36
CA LEU A 30 13.38 -12.91 15.50
C LEU A 30 13.25 -13.87 16.68
N PRO A 31 13.52 -13.42 17.91
CA PRO A 31 13.36 -14.26 19.09
C PRO A 31 11.92 -14.72 19.26
N ASP A 32 11.74 -15.99 19.58
CA ASP A 32 10.45 -16.55 19.99
C ASP A 32 9.88 -15.76 21.17
N ASP A 33 8.55 -15.70 21.26
CA ASP A 33 7.81 -15.00 22.32
C ASP A 33 8.22 -13.52 22.53
N SER A 34 8.76 -12.86 21.50
CA SER A 34 9.07 -11.42 21.57
C SER A 34 7.98 -10.53 20.96
N PHE A 35 7.10 -11.09 20.13
CA PHE A 35 6.08 -10.32 19.41
C PHE A 35 4.80 -11.11 19.13
N ARG A 36 3.71 -10.36 18.94
CA ARG A 36 2.48 -10.81 18.29
C ARG A 36 2.46 -10.29 16.86
N THR A 37 2.14 -11.17 15.93
CA THR A 37 1.93 -10.80 14.52
C THR A 37 0.54 -10.17 14.34
N ILE A 38 0.47 -9.03 13.66
CA ILE A 38 -0.77 -8.35 13.27
C ILE A 38 -1.14 -8.69 11.83
N SER A 39 -0.16 -8.64 10.93
CA SER A 39 -0.30 -8.94 9.51
C SER A 39 1.02 -9.46 8.93
N VAL A 40 0.91 -10.19 7.83
CA VAL A 40 2.02 -10.74 7.03
C VAL A 40 1.63 -10.72 5.54
N GLY A 41 2.59 -10.97 4.64
CA GLY A 41 2.44 -10.84 3.18
C GLY A 41 3.47 -9.86 2.61
N ALA A 42 3.04 -8.93 1.76
CA ALA A 42 3.89 -7.84 1.26
C ALA A 42 4.40 -6.90 2.37
N VAL A 43 3.66 -6.84 3.48
CA VAL A 43 4.01 -6.08 4.69
C VAL A 43 3.89 -6.99 5.91
N ALA A 44 4.64 -6.68 6.96
CA ALA A 44 4.44 -7.27 8.27
C ALA A 44 4.22 -6.19 9.32
N GLY A 45 3.16 -6.35 10.09
CA GLY A 45 2.85 -5.54 11.26
C GLY A 45 3.11 -6.33 12.52
N LEU A 46 3.98 -5.85 13.41
CA LEU A 46 4.39 -6.58 14.61
C LEU A 46 4.18 -5.71 15.86
N GLU A 47 3.62 -6.32 16.89
CA GLU A 47 3.45 -5.70 18.21
C GLU A 47 4.32 -6.45 19.23
N PRO A 48 5.24 -5.79 19.95
CA PRO A 48 6.05 -6.48 20.96
C PRO A 48 5.17 -7.02 22.09
N LEU A 49 5.55 -8.16 22.65
CA LEU A 49 4.97 -8.62 23.92
C LEU A 49 5.43 -7.72 25.08
N PRO A 50 4.74 -7.72 26.24
CA PRO A 50 5.12 -6.90 27.38
C PRO A 50 6.60 -7.08 27.77
N GLY A 51 7.35 -5.98 27.81
CA GLY A 51 8.78 -5.98 28.13
C GLY A 51 9.73 -6.40 26.99
N GLN A 52 9.21 -6.79 25.83
CA GLN A 52 10.01 -7.32 24.71
C GLN A 52 10.37 -6.29 23.63
N GLU A 53 9.98 -5.03 23.78
CA GLU A 53 10.18 -4.01 22.74
C GLU A 53 11.65 -3.84 22.36
N THR A 54 12.56 -3.75 23.34
CA THR A 54 14.00 -3.62 23.08
C THR A 54 14.58 -4.86 22.42
N VAL A 55 14.13 -6.05 22.84
CA VAL A 55 14.57 -7.34 22.28
C VAL A 55 14.15 -7.45 20.82
N LEU A 56 12.87 -7.20 20.53
CA LEU A 56 12.34 -7.20 19.17
C LEU A 56 13.03 -6.15 18.29
N ALA A 57 13.16 -4.91 18.77
CA ALA A 57 13.78 -3.83 18.00
C ALA A 57 15.22 -4.15 17.61
N LYS A 58 16.01 -4.72 18.55
CA LYS A 58 17.41 -5.07 18.31
C LYS A 58 17.54 -6.10 17.20
N ALA A 59 16.67 -7.10 17.16
CA ALA A 59 16.68 -8.14 16.13
C ALA A 59 16.07 -7.66 14.81
N LEU A 60 14.95 -6.95 14.86
CA LEU A 60 14.14 -6.59 13.69
C LEU A 60 14.75 -5.45 12.86
N LEU A 61 15.31 -4.43 13.50
CA LEU A 61 15.78 -3.20 12.83
C LEU A 61 17.19 -3.32 12.24
N GLN A 62 17.71 -4.55 12.10
CA GLN A 62 18.96 -4.78 11.39
C GLN A 62 18.71 -4.73 9.87
N PRO A 63 19.64 -4.17 9.07
CA PRO A 63 19.55 -4.22 7.61
C PRO A 63 19.41 -5.67 7.12
N ARG A 64 18.44 -5.91 6.23
CA ARG A 64 18.14 -7.24 5.69
C ARG A 64 17.89 -7.13 4.19
N PRO A 65 18.29 -8.14 3.40
CA PRO A 65 17.94 -8.17 1.99
C PRO A 65 16.41 -8.28 1.83
N HIS A 66 15.87 -7.55 0.86
CA HIS A 66 14.47 -7.64 0.42
C HIS A 66 13.40 -7.25 1.46
N MET A 67 13.78 -6.63 2.58
CA MET A 67 12.84 -6.18 3.59
C MET A 67 13.41 -5.02 4.40
N ASP A 68 12.67 -3.92 4.45
CA ASP A 68 12.96 -2.80 5.35
C ASP A 68 11.96 -2.81 6.50
N CYS A 69 12.44 -2.52 7.71
CA CYS A 69 11.62 -2.47 8.91
C CYS A 69 11.86 -1.18 9.69
N TRP A 70 10.78 -0.60 10.22
CA TRP A 70 10.83 0.62 11.01
C TRP A 70 9.97 0.49 12.25
N ARG A 71 10.33 1.28 13.26
CA ARG A 71 9.36 1.67 14.29
C ARG A 71 8.28 2.52 13.64
N LYS A 72 7.07 2.45 14.16
CA LYS A 72 5.90 3.24 13.73
C LYS A 72 6.22 4.71 13.44
N GLY A 73 6.94 5.39 14.33
CA GLY A 73 7.31 6.80 14.20
C GLY A 73 8.44 7.10 13.20
N ALA A 74 9.10 6.06 12.68
CA ALA A 74 10.22 6.15 11.76
C ALA A 74 9.90 5.62 10.35
N ILE A 75 8.64 5.24 10.10
CA ILE A 75 8.17 4.85 8.76
C ILE A 75 8.40 6.04 7.80
N PRO A 76 8.93 5.83 6.58
CA PRO A 76 9.21 6.91 5.65
C PRO A 76 8.02 7.83 5.41
N ALA A 77 8.23 9.14 5.59
CA ALA A 77 7.15 10.13 5.53
C ALA A 77 6.37 10.12 4.21
N ARG A 78 7.02 9.77 3.09
CA ARG A 78 6.40 9.63 1.77
C ARG A 78 5.28 8.59 1.69
N LEU A 79 5.25 7.63 2.61
CA LEU A 79 4.20 6.62 2.67
C LEU A 79 2.94 7.13 3.38
N HIS A 80 3.02 8.29 4.04
CA HIS A 80 1.92 8.87 4.82
C HIS A 80 1.32 7.89 5.84
N TYR A 81 2.14 6.95 6.34
CA TYR A 81 1.75 5.86 7.24
C TYR A 81 2.53 5.96 8.56
N GLY A 82 1.91 5.62 9.70
CA GLY A 82 2.57 5.63 11.02
C GLY A 82 1.95 6.53 12.09
N ARG A 83 1.05 7.46 11.74
CA ARG A 83 0.47 8.39 12.74
C ARG A 83 -0.77 7.86 13.46
N ASN A 84 -1.46 6.87 12.88
CA ASN A 84 -2.71 6.36 13.42
C ASN A 84 -2.46 5.31 14.52
N PRO A 85 -3.20 5.29 15.65
CA PRO A 85 -3.10 4.25 16.68
C PRO A 85 -3.20 2.80 16.18
N ARG A 86 -3.92 2.55 15.08
CA ARG A 86 -4.06 1.22 14.48
C ARG A 86 -2.83 0.71 13.74
N VAL A 87 -1.87 1.60 13.44
CA VAL A 87 -0.58 1.18 12.87
C VAL A 87 0.21 0.45 13.97
N PRO A 88 0.70 -0.78 13.73
CA PRO A 88 1.48 -1.55 14.69
C PRO A 88 2.75 -0.84 15.14
N SER A 89 3.28 -1.21 16.30
CA SER A 89 4.52 -0.62 16.85
C SER A 89 5.74 -0.78 15.93
N PHE A 90 5.81 -1.89 15.19
CA PHE A 90 6.80 -2.11 14.14
C PHE A 90 6.12 -2.48 12.82
N PHE A 91 6.64 -1.93 11.73
CA PHE A 91 6.16 -2.15 10.38
C PHE A 91 7.33 -2.53 9.48
N CYS A 92 7.16 -3.60 8.71
CA CYS A 92 8.11 -4.03 7.70
C CYS A 92 7.45 -4.03 6.33
N LEU A 93 8.21 -3.61 5.32
CA LEU A 93 7.83 -3.60 3.92
C LEU A 93 8.79 -4.51 3.16
N ALA A 94 8.24 -5.52 2.48
CA ALA A 94 9.04 -6.37 1.61
C ALA A 94 9.31 -5.67 0.28
N GLU A 95 10.40 -6.05 -0.37
CA GLU A 95 10.62 -5.75 -1.78
C GLU A 95 9.54 -6.47 -2.63
N SER A 96 9.14 -5.86 -3.75
CA SER A 96 8.09 -6.46 -4.57
C SER A 96 8.42 -7.88 -5.03
N GLY A 97 7.41 -8.75 -5.00
CA GLY A 97 7.55 -10.17 -5.30
C GLY A 97 8.09 -11.04 -4.16
N TRP A 98 8.42 -10.45 -3.01
CA TRP A 98 8.74 -11.19 -1.77
C TRP A 98 7.53 -11.30 -0.84
N MET A 99 7.51 -12.36 -0.04
CA MET A 99 6.45 -12.62 0.94
C MET A 99 7.02 -12.80 2.33
N ILE A 100 6.58 -11.97 3.28
CA ILE A 100 6.93 -12.10 4.69
C ILE A 100 5.97 -13.10 5.33
N PHE A 101 6.51 -14.04 6.10
CA PHE A 101 5.77 -15.00 6.90
C PHE A 101 6.33 -15.05 8.32
N THR A 102 5.46 -15.21 9.31
CA THR A 102 5.88 -15.45 10.69
C THR A 102 6.56 -16.79 10.84
N SER A 103 5.96 -17.84 10.27
CA SER A 103 6.40 -19.25 10.36
C SER A 103 6.36 -19.88 8.96
N PRO A 104 6.80 -21.14 8.75
CA PRO A 104 6.82 -21.70 7.40
C PRO A 104 5.43 -21.62 6.75
N PRO A 105 5.33 -21.17 5.48
CA PRO A 105 4.07 -21.27 4.77
C PRO A 105 3.67 -22.75 4.71
N ARG A 106 2.37 -23.02 4.81
CA ARG A 106 1.86 -24.39 4.71
C ARG A 106 2.16 -24.95 3.31
N PRO A 107 2.38 -26.26 3.16
CA PRO A 107 2.70 -26.87 1.85
C PRO A 107 1.66 -26.59 0.75
N ASP A 108 0.40 -26.36 1.11
CA ASP A 108 -0.70 -26.04 0.21
C ASP A 108 -0.86 -24.54 -0.09
N THR A 109 0.01 -23.69 0.48
CA THR A 109 0.01 -22.24 0.23
C THR A 109 0.36 -21.98 -1.23
N ARG A 110 -0.65 -21.61 -2.03
CA ARG A 110 -0.45 -21.23 -3.43
C ARG A 110 0.02 -19.79 -3.52
N LEU A 111 1.30 -19.62 -3.86
CA LEU A 111 1.88 -18.32 -4.17
C LEU A 111 1.76 -18.08 -5.67
N GLY A 112 0.98 -17.06 -6.05
CA GLY A 112 0.73 -16.69 -7.45
C GLY A 112 0.85 -15.18 -7.67
N GLY A 113 0.07 -14.39 -6.93
CA GLY A 113 0.15 -12.93 -6.96
C GLY A 113 -0.04 -12.33 -5.56
N MET A 114 0.54 -11.16 -5.34
CA MET A 114 0.37 -10.37 -4.12
C MET A 114 0.41 -8.88 -4.45
N HIS A 115 -0.15 -8.06 -3.56
CA HIS A 115 -0.12 -6.61 -3.60
C HIS A 115 0.09 -6.03 -2.18
N GLY A 116 0.23 -4.71 -2.09
CA GLY A 116 0.48 -4.00 -0.82
C GLY A 116 1.95 -3.66 -0.57
N TYR A 117 2.79 -3.81 -1.58
CA TYR A 117 4.17 -3.32 -1.58
C TYR A 117 4.23 -1.79 -1.63
N ASP A 118 5.43 -1.24 -1.82
CA ASP A 118 5.63 0.19 -2.00
C ASP A 118 4.68 0.74 -3.09
N PRO A 119 3.83 1.75 -2.80
CA PRO A 119 2.95 2.34 -3.81
C PRO A 119 3.72 2.99 -4.96
N ALA A 120 5.01 3.28 -4.81
CA ALA A 120 5.87 3.77 -5.89
C ALA A 120 6.39 2.65 -6.82
N ALA A 121 6.17 1.38 -6.48
CA ALA A 121 6.57 0.26 -7.31
C ALA A 121 5.70 0.19 -8.58
N PRO A 122 6.29 -0.02 -9.78
CA PRO A 122 5.53 -0.01 -11.03
C PRO A 122 4.40 -1.04 -11.11
N ASP A 123 4.58 -2.20 -10.46
CA ASP A 123 3.57 -3.26 -10.39
C ASP A 123 2.43 -2.98 -9.41
N MET A 124 2.57 -2.00 -8.52
CA MET A 124 1.50 -1.52 -7.64
C MET A 124 0.67 -0.39 -8.27
N ALA A 125 1.09 0.13 -9.43
CA ALA A 125 0.36 1.16 -10.14
C ALA A 125 -1.07 0.70 -10.50
N ALA A 126 -2.04 1.57 -10.26
CA ALA A 126 -3.45 1.31 -10.52
C ALA A 126 -3.93 1.93 -11.83
N THR A 127 -5.01 1.39 -12.38
CA THR A 127 -5.65 1.92 -13.60
C THR A 127 -6.51 3.14 -13.27
N PHE A 128 -6.47 4.15 -14.14
CA PHE A 128 -7.43 5.25 -14.19
C PHE A 128 -7.83 5.54 -15.64
N ILE A 129 -9.13 5.46 -15.93
CA ILE A 129 -9.71 5.81 -17.23
C ILE A 129 -10.97 6.64 -16.96
N ALA A 130 -11.10 7.77 -17.65
CA ALA A 130 -12.26 8.65 -17.51
C ALA A 130 -12.84 9.01 -18.88
N ALA A 131 -14.16 8.93 -19.00
CA ALA A 131 -14.86 9.21 -20.25
C ALA A 131 -16.25 9.79 -19.98
N GLY A 132 -16.66 10.78 -20.77
CA GLY A 132 -17.96 11.43 -20.62
C GLY A 132 -17.95 12.88 -21.11
N PRO A 133 -19.11 13.55 -21.13
CA PRO A 133 -19.24 14.92 -21.62
C PRO A 133 -18.41 15.94 -20.83
N ALA A 134 -18.15 15.70 -19.54
CA ALA A 134 -17.37 16.61 -18.72
C ALA A 134 -15.85 16.49 -18.96
N PHE A 135 -15.38 15.40 -19.56
CA PHE A 135 -13.97 15.12 -19.75
C PHE A 135 -13.46 15.62 -21.11
N ARG A 136 -12.19 16.03 -21.14
CA ARG A 136 -11.45 16.31 -22.37
C ARG A 136 -11.14 15.00 -23.10
N PRO A 137 -11.50 14.84 -24.38
CA PRO A 137 -11.23 13.61 -25.12
C PRO A 137 -9.74 13.50 -25.45
N GLY A 138 -9.21 12.27 -25.50
CA GLY A 138 -7.83 12.00 -25.91
C GLY A 138 -6.75 12.52 -24.97
N THR A 139 -7.10 12.93 -23.75
CA THR A 139 -6.14 13.44 -22.76
C THR A 139 -5.43 12.27 -22.07
N VAL A 140 -4.10 12.25 -22.14
CA VAL A 140 -3.24 11.35 -21.37
C VAL A 140 -2.62 12.15 -20.23
N VAL A 141 -2.72 11.61 -19.01
CA VAL A 141 -2.16 12.24 -17.81
C VAL A 141 -0.94 11.47 -17.32
N ALA A 142 0.00 12.18 -16.70
CA ALA A 142 1.09 11.55 -15.95
C ALA A 142 0.52 10.80 -14.72
N PRO A 143 1.25 9.84 -14.13
CA PRO A 143 0.86 9.21 -12.87
C PRO A 143 0.55 10.23 -11.78
N PHE A 144 -0.44 9.93 -10.96
CA PHE A 144 -0.90 10.78 -9.87
C PHE A 144 -1.42 9.91 -8.71
N ASP A 145 -1.51 10.48 -7.51
CA ASP A 145 -2.01 9.76 -6.34
C ASP A 145 -3.53 9.63 -6.37
N ASN A 146 -4.05 8.44 -6.05
CA ASN A 146 -5.49 8.15 -6.11
C ASN A 146 -6.35 9.05 -5.17
N VAL A 147 -5.74 9.71 -4.18
CA VAL A 147 -6.41 10.71 -3.35
C VAL A 147 -6.98 11.88 -4.16
N ASP A 148 -6.43 12.17 -5.35
CA ASP A 148 -6.92 13.22 -6.26
C ASP A 148 -8.23 12.81 -6.99
N VAL A 149 -8.66 11.55 -6.90
CA VAL A 149 -9.94 11.10 -7.46
C VAL A 149 -11.11 11.70 -6.69
N TYR A 150 -11.02 11.84 -5.36
CA TYR A 150 -12.07 12.45 -4.56
C TYR A 150 -12.43 13.89 -5.02
N PRO A 151 -11.50 14.86 -5.05
CA PRO A 151 -11.82 16.22 -5.50
C PRO A 151 -12.29 16.28 -6.96
N LEU A 152 -11.80 15.38 -7.83
CA LEU A 152 -12.32 15.23 -9.20
C LEU A 152 -13.81 14.84 -9.19
N LEU A 153 -14.19 13.81 -8.43
CA LEU A 153 -15.58 13.35 -8.34
C LEU A 153 -16.49 14.44 -7.79
N MET A 154 -16.05 15.14 -6.73
CA MET A 154 -16.79 16.25 -6.13
C MET A 154 -17.07 17.36 -7.17
N ARG A 155 -16.08 17.70 -7.99
CA ARG A 155 -16.24 18.68 -9.07
C ARG A 155 -17.18 18.19 -10.17
N LEU A 156 -17.13 16.92 -10.54
CA LEU A 156 -18.02 16.32 -11.54
C LEU A 156 -19.50 16.36 -11.14
N ILE A 157 -19.78 16.18 -9.84
CA ILE A 157 -21.16 16.19 -9.32
C ILE A 157 -21.61 17.56 -8.82
N GLY A 158 -20.77 18.60 -8.93
CA GLY A 158 -21.10 19.97 -8.52
C GLY A 158 -21.20 20.17 -7.00
N VAL A 159 -20.56 19.32 -6.20
CA VAL A 159 -20.56 19.44 -4.73
C VAL A 159 -19.21 19.97 -4.25
N ARG A 160 -19.23 20.86 -3.26
CA ARG A 160 -18.00 21.36 -2.63
C ARG A 160 -17.28 20.22 -1.92
N ALA A 161 -16.02 19.98 -2.28
CA ALA A 161 -15.16 19.03 -1.60
C ALA A 161 -14.93 19.43 -0.12
N LEU A 162 -14.96 18.44 0.77
CA LEU A 162 -14.49 18.58 2.13
C LEU A 162 -12.94 18.53 2.17
N PRO A 163 -12.31 18.91 3.29
CA PRO A 163 -10.86 18.76 3.45
C PRO A 163 -10.42 17.31 3.22
N SER A 164 -9.40 17.12 2.37
CA SER A 164 -8.80 15.84 2.03
C SER A 164 -7.33 16.04 1.66
N ASP A 165 -6.56 14.95 1.61
CA ASP A 165 -5.16 14.99 1.14
C ASP A 165 -5.04 15.16 -0.39
N GLY A 166 -6.15 14.97 -1.14
CA GLY A 166 -6.20 15.14 -2.59
C GLY A 166 -6.16 16.60 -3.07
N SER A 167 -5.57 16.80 -4.24
CA SER A 167 -5.43 18.08 -4.92
C SER A 167 -6.40 18.25 -6.10
N GLN A 168 -6.61 19.49 -6.53
CA GLN A 168 -7.45 19.80 -7.70
C GLN A 168 -6.72 19.65 -9.05
N ARG A 169 -5.44 19.23 -9.05
CA ARG A 169 -4.61 19.19 -10.27
C ARG A 169 -5.17 18.23 -11.32
N LEU A 170 -5.58 17.04 -10.92
CA LEU A 170 -6.19 16.06 -11.81
C LEU A 170 -7.43 16.66 -12.48
N ALA A 171 -8.35 17.22 -11.69
CA ALA A 171 -9.58 17.81 -12.17
C ALA A 171 -9.35 18.97 -13.15
N GLY A 172 -8.39 19.85 -12.87
CA GLY A 172 -8.01 20.94 -13.78
C GLY A 172 -7.42 20.46 -15.10
N THR A 173 -6.84 19.25 -15.13
CA THR A 173 -6.23 18.66 -16.33
C THR A 173 -7.26 17.93 -17.18
N VAL A 174 -8.14 17.12 -16.57
CA VAL A 174 -9.00 16.18 -17.30
C VAL A 174 -10.38 16.73 -17.63
N LEU A 175 -10.87 17.75 -16.91
CA LEU A 175 -12.20 18.32 -17.14
C LEU A 175 -12.14 19.46 -18.16
N ARG A 176 -13.23 19.63 -18.91
CA ARG A 176 -13.40 20.74 -19.87
C ARG A 176 -13.44 22.10 -19.18
#